data_AF-A0A966RSJ6-F1
#
_entry.id   AF-A0A966RSJ6-F1
#
_cell.length_a   1.000
_cell.length_b   1.000
_cell.length_c   1.000
_cell.angle_alpha   90.00
_cell.angle_beta   90.00
_cell.angle_gamma   90.00
#
_symmetry.space_group_name_H-M   'P 1'
#
loop_
_entity.id
_entity.type
_entity.pdbx_description
1 polymer ?
#
loop_
_entity_poly.entity_id
_entity_poly.type
_entity_poly.pdbx_seq_one_letter_code
_entity_poly.pdbx_strand_id
1 'polypeptide(L)'
;MIQNVPIFPLSYPLFEEGVLPLQIFEPRYLDLVRECTREAKAFGVCMIIHGKETGDAAEHATVGTLALIRDFDQTETGLLYI
;
A
#
# COMPACT_ATOMS: atom_id res chain seq x y z
N MET A 1 2.08 16.44 -12.99
CA MET A 1 3.03 15.70 -12.12
C MET A 1 2.28 15.30 -10.87
N ILE A 2 2.38 14.04 -10.46
CA ILE A 2 1.83 13.58 -9.18
C ILE A 2 2.82 14.01 -8.09
N GLN A 3 2.36 14.67 -7.03
CA GLN A 3 3.17 15.11 -5.90
C GLN A 3 2.53 14.65 -4.60
N ASN A 4 3.33 14.45 -3.55
CA ASN A 4 2.91 13.98 -2.23
C ASN A 4 2.13 12.64 -2.27
N VAL A 5 2.73 11.62 -2.88
CA VAL A 5 2.14 10.27 -2.96
C VAL A 5 2.37 9.53 -1.63
N PRO A 6 1.32 8.96 -1.01
CA PRO A 6 1.49 8.12 0.17
C PRO A 6 2.22 6.83 -0.18
N ILE A 7 3.11 6.37 0.70
CA ILE A 7 3.96 5.19 0.48
C ILE A 7 3.49 4.01 1.34
N PHE A 8 3.36 2.85 0.72
CA PHE A 8 3.13 1.55 1.35
C PHE A 8 4.40 0.69 1.18
N PRO A 9 5.19 0.50 2.24
CA PRO A 9 6.41 -0.29 2.19
C PRO A 9 6.13 -1.80 2.24
N LEU A 10 6.81 -2.58 1.39
CA LEU A 10 6.71 -4.04 1.33
C LEU A 10 8.07 -4.72 1.28
N SER A 11 8.18 -5.97 1.70
CA SER A 11 9.43 -6.74 1.62
C SER A 11 9.81 -7.09 0.17
N TYR A 12 8.88 -6.97 -0.77
CA TYR A 12 9.08 -7.28 -2.18
C TYR A 12 8.66 -6.09 -3.06
N PRO A 13 9.34 -5.86 -4.20
CA PRO A 13 8.93 -4.82 -5.14
C PRO A 13 7.64 -5.23 -5.87
N LEU A 14 6.80 -4.24 -6.18
CA LEU A 14 5.74 -4.38 -7.18
C LEU A 14 6.30 -3.98 -8.55
N PHE A 15 6.04 -4.79 -9.57
CA PHE A 15 6.38 -4.45 -10.95
C PHE A 15 5.15 -3.95 -11.71
N GLU A 16 5.39 -3.30 -12.84
CA GLU A 16 4.33 -2.88 -13.78
C GLU A 16 3.43 -4.06 -14.15
N GLU A 17 2.13 -3.80 -14.22
CA GLU A 17 1.06 -4.83 -14.42
C GLU A 17 1.02 -5.94 -13.34
N GLY A 18 1.85 -5.86 -12.30
CA GLY A 18 1.82 -6.75 -11.16
C GLY A 18 0.53 -6.58 -10.36
N VAL A 19 0.02 -7.70 -9.84
CA VAL A 19 -1.11 -7.73 -8.91
C VAL A 19 -0.64 -8.34 -7.61
N LEU A 20 -0.91 -7.64 -6.51
CA LEU A 20 -0.53 -8.09 -5.18
C LEU A 20 -1.73 -7.96 -4.23
N PRO A 21 -2.28 -9.10 -3.74
CA PRO A 21 -3.31 -9.04 -2.72
C PRO A 21 -2.70 -8.58 -1.40
N LEU A 22 -3.30 -7.58 -0.76
CA LEU A 22 -2.85 -7.03 0.51
C LEU A 22 -3.92 -7.14 1.57
N GLN A 23 -3.50 -7.57 2.76
CA GLN A 23 -4.33 -7.54 3.95
C GLN A 23 -3.95 -6.32 4.79
N ILE A 24 -4.90 -5.40 4.96
CA ILE A 24 -4.68 -4.11 5.60
C ILE A 24 -5.31 -4.11 6.98
N PHE A 25 -4.47 -3.90 8.00
CA PHE A 25 -4.91 -3.87 9.40
C PHE A 25 -4.30 -2.74 10.22
N GLU A 26 -3.19 -2.14 9.76
CA GLU A 26 -2.61 -0.98 10.47
C GLU A 26 -3.45 0.28 10.21
N PRO A 27 -3.82 1.05 11.25
CA PRO A 27 -4.68 2.23 11.11
C PRO A 27 -4.21 3.23 10.05
N ARG A 28 -2.90 3.52 10.00
CA ARG A 28 -2.31 4.44 9.02
C ARG A 28 -2.58 4.04 7.56
N TYR A 29 -2.65 2.74 7.29
CA TYR A 29 -2.88 2.24 5.93
C TYR A 29 -4.36 2.01 5.64
N LEU A 30 -5.19 1.79 6.66
CA LEU A 30 -6.65 1.83 6.50
C LEU A 30 -7.10 3.22 6.01
N ASP A 31 -6.51 4.28 6.54
CA ASP A 31 -6.79 5.66 6.09
C ASP A 31 -6.29 5.91 4.65
N LEU A 32 -5.08 5.41 4.32
CA LEU A 32 -4.55 5.44 2.96
C LEU A 32 -5.52 4.77 1.97
N VAL A 33 -5.97 3.55 2.27
CA VAL A 33 -6.89 2.81 1.40
C VAL A 33 -8.21 3.54 1.25
N ARG A 34 -8.76 4.06 2.35
CA ARG A 34 -10.01 4.86 2.30
C ARG A 34 -9.87 6.07 1.38
N GLU A 35 -8.77 6.82 1.47
CA GLU A 35 -8.54 7.97 0.60
C GLU A 35 -8.35 7.56 -0.85
N CYS A 36 -7.49 6.56 -1.10
CA CYS A 36 -7.17 6.08 -2.45
C CYS A 36 -8.41 5.54 -3.18
N THR A 37 -9.24 4.76 -2.50
CA THR A 37 -10.48 4.23 -3.07
C THR A 37 -11.51 5.34 -3.31
N ARG A 38 -11.69 6.27 -2.36
CA ARG A 38 -12.67 7.36 -2.48
C ARG A 38 -12.34 8.33 -3.62
N GLU A 39 -11.05 8.59 -3.83
CA GLU A 39 -10.57 9.61 -4.76
C GLU A 39 -9.96 9.02 -6.04
N ALA A 40 -10.03 7.69 -6.20
CA ALA A 40 -9.39 6.95 -7.30
C ALA A 40 -7.90 7.32 -7.48
N LYS A 41 -7.20 7.54 -6.36
CA LYS A 41 -5.79 7.93 -6.34
C LYS A 41 -4.89 6.71 -6.23
N ALA A 42 -3.72 6.82 -6.86
CA ALA A 42 -2.65 5.84 -6.68
C ALA A 42 -1.87 6.10 -5.39
N PHE A 43 -1.30 5.03 -4.84
CA PHE A 43 -0.28 5.08 -3.80
C PHE A 43 1.02 4.45 -4.31
N GLY A 44 2.13 4.76 -3.67
CA GLY A 44 3.44 4.21 -4.02
C GLY A 44 3.73 2.93 -3.25
N VAL A 45 4.19 1.89 -3.94
CA VAL A 45 4.73 0.68 -3.33
C VAL A 45 6.26 0.73 -3.43
N CYS A 46 6.94 0.75 -2.29
CA CYS A 46 8.39 0.77 -2.23
C CYS A 46 8.92 -0.45 -1.46
N MET A 47 9.99 -1.05 -1.96
CA MET A 47 10.62 -2.18 -1.29
C MET A 47 11.34 -1.72 -0.01
N ILE A 48 11.18 -2.46 1.07
CA ILE A 48 11.87 -2.26 2.34
C ILE A 48 13.35 -2.62 2.17
N ILE A 49 14.23 -1.72 2.63
CA ILE A 49 15.68 -1.93 2.70
C ILE A 49 16.08 -2.27 4.14
N HIS A 50 15.39 -1.69 5.14
CA HIS A 50 15.61 -1.99 6.55
C HIS A 50 14.30 -1.91 7.34
N GLY A 51 14.08 -2.87 8.24
CA GLY A 51 12.88 -2.95 9.08
C GLY A 51 11.94 -4.08 8.67
N LYS A 52 10.65 -3.92 8.96
CA LYS A 52 9.58 -4.90 8.72
C LYS A 52 8.36 -4.21 8.11
N GLU A 53 7.45 -4.97 7.51
CA GLU A 53 6.21 -4.44 6.92
C GLU A 53 5.24 -3.87 7.96
N THR A 54 5.42 -4.21 9.24
CA THR A 54 4.48 -3.93 10.31
C THR A 54 5.18 -3.31 11.50
N GLY A 55 4.47 -2.43 12.21
CA GLY A 55 4.99 -1.73 13.39
C GLY A 55 5.71 -0.43 13.01
N ASP A 56 6.96 -0.30 13.44
CA ASP A 56 7.74 0.91 13.21
C ASP A 56 7.90 1.22 11.72
N ALA A 57 8.13 2.50 11.39
CA ALA A 57 8.32 2.91 10.01
C ALA A 57 9.60 2.26 9.43
N ALA A 58 9.43 1.52 8.33
CA ALA A 58 10.53 0.89 7.63
C ALA A 58 11.28 1.88 6.74
N GLU A 59 12.59 1.70 6.61
CA GLU A 59 13.38 2.34 5.56
C GLU A 59 13.10 1.63 4.24
N HIS A 60 12.72 2.39 3.22
CA HIS A 60 12.34 1.86 1.91
C HIS A 60 13.21 2.46 0.80
N ALA A 61 13.21 1.80 -0.35
CA ALA A 61 13.87 2.28 -1.55
C ALA A 61 13.34 3.65 -1.99
N THR A 62 14.19 4.42 -2.67
CA THR A 62 13.87 5.73 -3.22
C THR A 62 13.07 5.65 -4.52
N VAL A 63 12.98 4.47 -5.12
CA VAL A 63 12.22 4.18 -6.33
C VAL A 63 11.26 3.02 -6.03
N GLY A 64 10.04 3.17 -6.50
CA GLY A 64 8.97 2.19 -6.36
C GLY A 64 7.96 2.31 -7.50
N THR A 65 6.83 1.64 -7.32
CA THR A 65 5.79 1.52 -8.36
C THR A 65 4.49 2.12 -7.88
N LEU A 66 3.78 2.83 -8.75
CA LEU A 66 2.44 3.31 -8.44
C LEU A 66 1.43 2.16 -8.55
N ALA A 67 0.60 2.01 -7.52
CA ALA A 67 -0.45 1.01 -7.45
C ALA A 67 -1.82 1.70 -7.39
N LEU A 68 -2.80 1.08 -8.03
CA LEU A 68 -4.21 1.44 -7.95
C LEU A 68 -4.97 0.30 -7.28
N ILE A 69 -5.88 0.64 -6.38
CA ILE A 69 -6.79 -0.31 -5.77
C ILE A 69 -7.84 -0.67 -6.82
N ARG A 70 -7.85 -1.93 -7.25
CA ARG A 70 -8.81 -2.41 -8.27
C ARG A 70 -10.09 -2.94 -7.66
N ASP A 71 -9.97 -3.64 -6.55
CA ASP A 71 -11.08 -4.21 -5.81
C ASP A 71 -10.79 -4.12 -4.31
N PHE A 72 -11.82 -4.23 -3.49
CA PHE A 72 -11.64 -4.36 -2.05
C PHE A 72 -12.74 -5.23 -1.46
N ASP A 73 -12.38 -6.03 -0.46
CA ASP A 73 -13.31 -6.89 0.27
C ASP A 73 -13.10 -6.74 1.77
N GLN A 74 -14.17 -6.91 2.54
CA GLN A 74 -14.12 -6.90 3.99
C GLN A 74 -14.58 -8.27 4.51
N THR A 75 -13.67 -8.99 5.16
CA THR A 75 -13.99 -10.31 5.69
C THR A 75 -14.89 -10.22 6.92
N GLU A 76 -15.49 -11.35 7.30
CA GLU A 76 -16.30 -11.49 8.52
C GLU A 76 -15.53 -11.14 9.80
N THR A 77 -14.20 -11.22 9.76
CA THR A 77 -13.28 -10.82 10.84
C THR A 77 -13.02 -9.31 10.89
N GLY A 78 -13.60 -8.53 9.97
CA GLY A 78 -13.45 -7.08 9.87
C GLY A 78 -12.15 -6.61 9.22
N LEU A 79 -11.34 -7.53 8.67
CA LEU A 79 -10.08 -7.21 8.01
C LEU A 79 -10.33 -6.80 6.56
N LEU A 80 -9.61 -5.77 6.12
CA LEU A 80 -9.73 -5.23 4.77
C LEU A 80 -8.71 -5.91 3.85
N TYR A 81 -9.19 -6.36 2.69
CA TYR A 81 -8.36 -6.90 1.62
C TYR A 81 -8.49 -6.02 0.38
N ILE A 82 -7.37 -5.76 -0.29
CA ILE A 82 -7.29 -5.04 -1.56
C ILE A 82 -6.40 -5.78 -2.56
#